data_AF-A0A938TBP3-F1
#
_entry.id   AF-A0A938TBP3-F1
#
_cell.length_a   1.000
_cell.length_b   1.000
_cell.length_c   1.000
_cell.angle_alpha   90.00
_cell.angle_beta   90.00
_cell.angle_gamma   90.00
#
_symmetry.space_group_name_H-M   'P 1'
#
loop_
_entity.id
_entity.type
_entity.pdbx_description
1 polymer ?
#
loop_
_entity_poly.entity_id
_entity_poly.type
_entity_poly.pdbx_seq_one_letter_code
_entity_poly.pdbx_strand_id
1 'polypeptide(L)' 'MTDLRYPIGKFQPKAELQDDERQVLIHQMAEAPARLCEAVKGLTEEQLDTPYRPEGLTVR' A
#
# COMPACT_ATOMS: atom_id res chain seq x y z
N MET A 1 15.91 -3.64 13.69
CA MET A 1 15.76 -3.84 12.23
C MET A 1 14.28 -3.83 11.93
N THR A 2 13.82 -2.98 11.02
CA THR A 2 12.42 -2.91 10.59
C THR A 2 12.06 -4.18 9.81
N ASP A 3 10.94 -4.84 10.12
CA ASP A 3 10.47 -5.97 9.30
C ASP A 3 9.98 -5.43 7.95
N LEU A 4 10.74 -5.70 6.90
CA LEU A 4 10.43 -5.24 5.53
C LEU A 4 9.08 -5.76 5.01
N ARG A 5 8.49 -6.79 5.62
CA ARG A 5 7.13 -7.25 5.31
C ARG A 5 6.04 -6.30 5.82
N TYR A 6 6.33 -5.56 6.89
CA TYR A 6 5.40 -4.64 7.56
C TYR A 6 6.05 -3.27 7.76
N PRO A 7 6.44 -2.58 6.67
CA PRO A 7 7.20 -1.33 6.76
C PRO A 7 6.44 -0.20 7.47
N ILE A 8 5.10 -0.29 7.53
CA ILE A 8 4.22 0.65 8.23
C ILE A 8 3.46 0.00 9.41
N GLY A 9 3.92 -1.17 9.86
CA GLY A 9 3.24 -1.96 10.90
C GLY A 9 2.09 -2.82 10.37
N LYS A 10 1.37 -3.46 11.30
CA LYS A 10 0.20 -4.32 11.01
C LYS A 10 -1.08 -3.53 11.19
N PHE A 11 -2.11 -3.92 10.44
CA PHE A 11 -3.47 -3.43 10.65
C PHE A 11 -3.92 -3.70 12.09
N GLN A 12 -4.48 -2.69 12.72
CA GLN A 12 -5.11 -2.79 14.04
C GLN A 12 -6.62 -2.61 13.86
N PRO A 13 -7.43 -3.64 14.15
CA PRO A 13 -8.87 -3.55 14.02
C PRO A 13 -9.43 -2.55 15.02
N LYS A 14 -10.33 -1.69 14.56
CA LYS A 14 -11.11 -0.79 15.41
C LYS A 14 -12.51 -1.36 15.57
N ALA A 15 -12.99 -1.46 16.82
CA ALA A 15 -14.31 -2.04 17.12
C ALA A 15 -15.46 -1.19 16.57
N GLU A 16 -15.29 0.14 16.53
CA GLU A 16 -16.30 1.09 16.07
C GLU A 16 -15.64 2.17 15.22
N LEU A 17 -16.30 2.54 14.12
CA LEU A 17 -15.92 3.65 13.26
C LEU A 17 -16.98 4.73 13.37
N GLN A 18 -16.56 5.96 13.66
CA GLN A 18 -17.42 7.12 13.55
C GLN A 18 -17.76 7.40 12.08
N ASP A 19 -18.85 8.12 11.82
CA ASP A 19 -19.32 8.35 10.45
C ASP A 19 -18.32 9.15 9.62
N ASP A 20 -17.63 10.12 10.22
CA ASP A 20 -16.58 10.90 9.57
C ASP A 20 -15.36 10.03 9.23
N GLU A 21 -14.91 9.17 10.14
CA GLU A 21 -13.83 8.20 9.90
C GLU A 21 -14.20 7.25 8.77
N ARG A 22 -15.46 6.79 8.73
CA ARG A 22 -15.97 5.95 7.65
C ARG A 22 -15.90 6.67 6.31
N GLN A 23 -16.31 7.94 6.23
CA GLN A 23 -16.22 8.72 4.99
C GLN A 23 -14.75 8.88 4.56
N VAL A 24 -13.84 9.18 5.49
CA VAL A 24 -12.40 9.29 5.19
C VAL A 24 -11.85 7.98 4.62
N LEU A 25 -12.18 6.83 5.22
CA LEU A 25 -11.73 5.53 4.74
C LEU A 25 -12.28 5.22 3.34
N ILE A 26 -13.56 5.53 3.08
CA ILE A 26 -14.16 5.37 1.74
C ILE A 26 -13.41 6.22 0.71
N HIS A 27 -13.11 7.48 1.03
CA HIS A 27 -12.33 8.35 0.16
C HIS A 27 -10.92 7.81 -0.09
N GLN A 28 -10.23 7.35 0.94
CA GLN A 28 -8.90 6.75 0.79
C GLN A 28 -8.92 5.50 -0.10
N MET A 29 -9.95 4.65 0.04
CA MET A 29 -10.14 3.49 -0.84
C MET A 29 -10.39 3.89 -2.29
N ALA A 30 -11.17 4.95 -2.52
CA ALA A 30 -11.43 5.47 -3.87
C ALA A 30 -10.18 6.07 -4.53
N GLU A 31 -9.29 6.69 -3.75
CA GLU A 31 -8.03 7.28 -4.22
C GLU A 31 -6.90 6.26 -4.43
N ALA A 32 -6.97 5.10 -3.78
CA ALA A 32 -5.90 4.12 -3.76
C ALA A 32 -5.46 3.63 -5.16
N PRO A 33 -6.37 3.33 -6.12
CA PRO A 33 -5.96 2.92 -7.46
C PRO A 33 -5.14 3.98 -8.19
N ALA A 34 -5.57 5.25 -8.12
CA ALA A 34 -4.86 6.36 -8.77
C ALA A 34 -3.47 6.56 -8.15
N ARG A 35 -3.37 6.49 -6.82
CA ARG A 35 -2.08 6.56 -6.10
C ARG A 35 -1.14 5.41 -6.46
N LEU A 36 -1.66 4.21 -6.62
CA LEU A 36 -0.87 3.05 -7.05
C LEU A 36 -0.32 3.27 -8.48
N CYS A 37 -1.17 3.70 -9.41
CA CYS A 37 -0.75 4.02 -10.78
C CYS A 37 0.35 5.10 -10.81
N GLU A 38 0.22 6.16 -10.02
CA GLU A 38 1.24 7.20 -9.93
C GLU A 38 2.53 6.70 -9.26
N ALA A 39 2.45 5.78 -8.28
CA ALA A 39 3.62 5.21 -7.63
C ALA A 39 4.47 4.33 -8.56
N VAL A 40 3.84 3.63 -9.51
CA VAL A 40 4.54 2.80 -10.50
C VAL A 40 4.86 3.54 -11.80
N LYS A 41 4.40 4.78 -11.92
CA LYS A 41 4.58 5.59 -13.12
C LYS A 41 6.06 5.91 -13.32
N GLY A 42 6.57 5.58 -14.50
CA GLY A 42 7.97 5.81 -14.87
C GLY A 42 8.93 4.73 -14.39
N LEU A 43 8.45 3.65 -13.77
CA LEU A 43 9.26 2.47 -13.54
C LEU A 43 9.54 1.74 -14.86
N THR A 44 10.78 1.28 -15.05
CA THR A 44 11.14 0.40 -16.17
C THR A 44 10.64 -1.03 -15.92
N GLU A 45 10.67 -1.88 -16.96
CA GLU A 45 10.31 -3.29 -16.81
C GLU A 45 11.19 -4.00 -15.77
N GLU A 46 12.50 -3.71 -15.76
CA GLU A 46 13.44 -4.29 -14.79
C GLU A 46 13.12 -3.86 -13.36
N GLN A 47 12.65 -2.62 -13.17
CA GLN A 47 12.24 -2.12 -11.86
C GLN A 47 10.93 -2.74 -11.38
N LEU A 48 9.98 -2.99 -12.30
CA LEU A 48 8.74 -3.70 -11.98
C LEU A 48 9.00 -5.17 -11.58
N ASP A 49 10.02 -5.78 -12.18
CA ASP A 49 10.43 -7.17 -11.88
C ASP A 49 11.43 -7.26 -10.71
N THR A 50 11.70 -6.15 -10.01
CA THR A 50 12.56 -6.13 -8.82
C THR A 50 11.77 -6.53 -7.57
N PRO A 51 12.24 -7.51 -6.76
CA PRO A 51 11.60 -7.87 -5.49
C PRO A 51 11.55 -6.71 -4.50
N TYR A 52 10.39 -6.47 -3.86
CA TYR A 52 10.25 -5.37 -2.89
C TYR A 52 11.07 -5.59 -1.59
N ARG A 53 11.46 -6.84 -1.32
CA ARG A 53 12.33 -7.28 -0.22
C ARG A 53 13.05 -8.59 -0.60
N PRO A 54 14.10 -9.01 0.14
CA PRO A 54 14.72 -10.32 -0.06
C PRO A 54 13.68 -11.45 0.01
N GLU A 55 13.71 -12.34 -0.99
CA GLU A 55 12.77 -13.46 -1.16
C GLU A 55 11.29 -13.02 -1.21
N GLY A 56 11.03 -11.75 -1.54
CA GLY A 56 9.70 -11.18 -1.71
C GLY A 56 9.16 -11.31 -3.12
N LEU A 57 7.92 -10.86 -3.29
CA LEU A 57 7.33 -10.66 -4.61
C LEU A 57 7.98 -9.46 -5.31
N THR A 58 7.88 -9.44 -6.63
CA THR A 58 8.20 -8.27 -7.44
C THR A 58 7.12 -7.19 -7.28
N VAL A 59 7.32 -6.02 -7.89
CA VAL A 59 6.34 -4.92 -7.85
C VAL A 59 5.12 -5.21 -8.73
N ARG A 60 5.22 -6.19 -9.64
CA ARG A 60 4.18 -6.61 -10.60
C ARG A 60 3.00 -7.36 -9.96
#